data_AF-A0A226BYA9-F1
#
_entry.id   AF-A0A226BYA9-F1
#
_cell.length_a   1.000
_cell.length_b   1.000
_cell.length_c   1.000
_cell.angle_alpha   90.00
_cell.angle_beta   90.00
_cell.angle_gamma   90.00
#
_symmetry.space_group_name_H-M   'P 1'
#
loop_
_entity.id
_entity.type
_entity.pdbx_description
1 polymer ?
#
loop_
_entity_poly.entity_id
_entity_poly.type
_entity_poly.pdbx_seq_one_letter_code
_entity_poly.pdbx_strand_id
1 'polypeptide(L)'
;MSKVFILELKRLVPLVLLLVLLAGLSLYDYMTPEAQETGFLDEQDNGEQASSNIEFTTEDEGYRSEPASFVLAEDTKEWHQILEEKNLGLARGSLNEKKEIGLFAFHSEIKEIRLLDGSKAQSKIEVIIEPKNDFYHVAIVNKKQFEEEVVNWRFVDDEGKALYQITQDN
;
A
#
# COMPACT_ATOMS: atom_id res chain seq x y z
N MET A 1 46.98 -20.14 -59.48
CA MET A 1 46.12 -19.29 -58.63
C MET A 1 45.59 -19.95 -57.36
N SER A 2 45.57 -21.29 -57.22
CA SER A 2 45.07 -21.97 -56.00
C SER A 2 45.96 -21.81 -54.75
N LYS A 3 47.28 -21.71 -54.92
CA LYS A 3 48.23 -21.59 -53.79
C LYS A 3 48.19 -20.23 -53.08
N VAL A 4 47.82 -19.16 -53.78
CA VAL A 4 47.65 -17.81 -53.20
C VAL A 4 46.39 -17.75 -52.35
N PHE A 5 45.30 -18.37 -52.82
CA PHE A 5 44.03 -18.48 -52.09
C PHE A 5 44.17 -19.22 -50.75
N ILE A 6 44.94 -20.30 -50.70
CA ILE A 6 45.16 -21.07 -49.46
C ILE A 6 46.02 -20.27 -48.45
N LEU A 7 46.97 -19.47 -48.94
CA LEU A 7 47.87 -18.66 -48.12
C LEU A 7 47.16 -17.45 -47.51
N GLU A 8 46.19 -16.87 -48.23
CA GLU A 8 45.31 -15.82 -47.69
C GLU A 8 44.23 -16.37 -46.76
N LEU A 9 43.65 -17.54 -47.06
CA LEU A 9 42.64 -18.15 -46.20
C LEU A 9 43.19 -18.51 -44.81
N LYS A 10 44.46 -18.95 -44.73
CA LYS A 10 45.14 -19.22 -43.46
C LYS A 10 45.39 -17.95 -42.62
N ARG A 11 45.50 -16.78 -43.28
CA ARG A 11 45.57 -15.46 -42.63
C ARG A 11 44.19 -14.88 -42.29
N LEU A 12 43.14 -15.38 -42.92
CA LEU A 12 41.76 -14.96 -42.69
C LEU A 12 41.14 -15.66 -41.48
N VAL A 13 41.53 -16.90 -41.19
CA VAL A 13 41.11 -17.63 -39.97
C VAL A 13 41.32 -16.83 -38.67
N PRO A 14 42.51 -16.28 -38.36
CA PRO A 14 42.68 -15.48 -37.14
C PRO A 14 41.85 -14.20 -37.16
N LEU A 15 41.58 -13.62 -38.33
CA LEU A 15 40.77 -12.42 -38.46
C LEU A 15 39.28 -12.69 -38.22
N VAL A 16 38.75 -13.79 -38.75
CA VAL A 16 37.38 -14.23 -38.47
C VAL A 16 37.22 -14.63 -37.02
N LEU A 17 38.20 -15.33 -36.45
CA LEU A 17 38.18 -15.70 -35.04
C LEU A 17 38.20 -14.46 -34.13
N LEU A 18 38.99 -13.45 -34.48
CA LEU A 18 39.00 -12.16 -33.79
C LEU A 18 37.65 -11.45 -33.92
N LEU A 19 37.03 -11.47 -35.10
CA LEU A 19 35.72 -10.85 -35.34
C LEU A 19 34.62 -11.54 -34.53
N VAL A 20 34.63 -12.87 -34.45
CA VAL A 20 33.72 -13.64 -33.58
C VAL A 20 33.94 -13.30 -32.11
N LEU A 21 35.20 -13.14 -31.68
CA LEU A 21 35.53 -12.72 -30.32
C LEU A 21 34.99 -11.32 -30.00
N LEU A 22 35.19 -10.35 -30.89
CA LEU A 22 34.66 -8.99 -30.72
C LEU A 22 33.12 -8.96 -30.69
N ALA A 23 32.47 -9.73 -31.58
CA ALA A 23 31.02 -9.83 -31.59
C ALA A 23 30.50 -10.46 -30.29
N GLY A 24 31.20 -11.47 -29.75
CA GLY A 24 30.91 -12.08 -28.46
C GLY A 24 31.04 -11.10 -27.30
N LEU A 25 32.12 -10.33 -27.25
CA LEU A 25 32.33 -9.26 -26.25
C LEU A 25 31.24 -8.19 -26.34
N SER A 26 30.88 -7.75 -27.54
CA SER A 26 29.83 -6.75 -27.73
C SER A 26 28.46 -7.24 -27.23
N LEU A 27 28.15 -8.52 -27.44
CA LEU A 27 26.92 -9.13 -26.94
C LEU A 27 26.96 -9.34 -25.42
N TYR A 28 28.13 -9.64 -24.87
CA TYR A 28 28.35 -9.75 -23.42
C TYR A 28 28.12 -8.42 -22.71
N ASP A 29 28.67 -7.32 -23.23
CA ASP A 29 28.50 -5.97 -22.69
C ASP A 29 27.04 -5.51 -22.77
N TYR A 30 26.32 -5.87 -23.85
CA TYR A 30 24.89 -5.56 -23.98
C TYR A 30 24.02 -6.30 -22.96
N MET A 31 24.31 -7.59 -22.72
CA MET A 31 23.55 -8.42 -21.77
C MET A 31 23.96 -8.17 -20.32
N THR A 32 25.13 -7.60 -20.11
CA THR A 32 25.69 -7.28 -18.79
C THR A 32 25.97 -5.78 -18.73
N PRO A 33 24.93 -4.92 -18.79
CA PRO A 33 25.12 -3.50 -18.63
C PRO A 33 25.88 -3.26 -17.32
N GLU A 34 26.95 -2.47 -17.38
CA GLU A 34 27.69 -2.08 -16.20
C GLU A 34 26.70 -1.52 -15.18
N ALA A 35 26.78 -2.02 -13.95
CA ALA A 35 25.99 -1.47 -12.86
C ALA A 35 26.30 0.02 -12.78
N GLN A 36 25.27 0.87 -12.86
CA GLN A 36 25.45 2.29 -12.56
C GLN A 36 25.97 2.38 -11.14
N GLU A 37 27.21 2.85 -10.96
CA GLU A 37 27.75 3.10 -9.64
C GLU A 37 26.90 4.19 -8.99
N THR A 38 26.13 3.82 -7.97
CA THR A 38 25.60 4.80 -7.01
C THR A 38 26.80 5.49 -6.38
N GLY A 39 26.87 6.82 -6.51
CA GLY A 39 28.06 7.62 -6.18
C GLY A 39 28.70 7.26 -4.83
N PHE A 40 30.04 7.19 -4.81
CA PHE A 40 30.81 6.99 -3.59
C PHE A 40 30.98 8.31 -2.83
N LEU A 41 30.89 8.26 -1.50
CA LEU A 41 31.34 9.35 -0.64
C LEU A 41 32.87 9.32 -0.59
N ASP A 42 33.52 10.34 -1.16
CA ASP A 42 34.97 10.51 -1.06
C ASP A 42 35.30 11.05 0.34
N GLU A 43 35.78 10.19 1.24
CA GLU A 43 36.34 10.59 2.55
C GLU A 43 37.73 11.20 2.38
N GLN A 44 37.89 12.17 1.48
CA GLN A 44 39.16 12.84 1.30
C GLN A 44 38.99 14.31 0.93
N ASP A 45 38.35 15.08 1.82
CA ASP A 45 38.91 16.39 2.10
C ASP A 45 38.62 16.84 3.53
N ASN A 46 39.62 17.54 4.05
CA ASN A 46 39.82 18.10 5.38
C ASN A 46 38.54 18.41 6.17
N GLY A 47 38.56 17.99 7.45
CA GLY A 47 37.48 18.12 8.41
C GLY A 47 36.74 19.46 8.37
N GLU A 48 35.44 19.38 8.62
CA GLU A 48 34.41 20.41 8.53
C GLU A 48 33.76 20.51 7.15
N GLN A 49 32.56 19.92 7.07
CA GLN A 49 31.58 19.98 5.97
C GLN A 49 31.70 18.93 4.86
N ALA A 50 31.55 17.65 5.24
CA ALA A 50 30.83 16.71 4.36
C ALA A 50 29.38 17.19 4.24
N SER A 51 29.15 18.15 3.34
CA SER A 51 27.82 18.67 3.00
C SER A 51 27.09 17.60 2.18
N SER A 52 26.65 16.56 2.89
CA SER A 52 25.44 15.74 2.76
C SER A 52 24.61 15.76 1.47
N ASN A 53 25.21 15.75 0.28
CA ASN A 53 24.47 15.45 -0.94
C ASN A 53 24.72 13.99 -1.31
N ILE A 54 23.91 13.12 -0.71
CA ILE A 54 23.75 11.75 -1.15
C ILE A 54 23.06 11.82 -2.51
N GLU A 55 23.76 11.40 -3.56
CA GLU A 55 23.19 11.29 -4.90
C GLU A 55 22.27 10.06 -4.94
N PHE A 56 20.99 10.25 -5.25
CA PHE A 56 20.01 9.19 -5.36
C PHE A 56 19.32 9.26 -6.71
N THR A 57 18.98 8.10 -7.25
CA THR A 57 18.17 7.97 -8.46
C THR A 57 16.84 7.37 -8.05
N THR A 58 15.74 8.11 -8.27
CA THR A 58 14.40 7.59 -8.03
C THR A 58 14.00 6.67 -9.18
N GLU A 59 13.78 5.38 -8.88
CA GLU A 59 13.35 4.39 -9.89
C GLU A 59 11.86 4.48 -10.22
N ASP A 60 11.01 4.80 -9.23
CA ASP A 60 9.55 4.85 -9.38
C ASP A 60 8.92 5.78 -8.33
N GLU A 61 7.80 6.40 -8.68
CA GLU A 61 6.97 7.22 -7.78
C GLU A 61 5.49 6.94 -8.05
N GLY A 62 4.71 6.72 -6.99
CA GLY A 62 3.28 6.45 -7.12
C GLY A 62 2.49 6.62 -5.83
N TYR A 63 1.16 6.73 -5.97
CA TYR A 63 0.22 6.76 -4.85
C TYR A 63 -0.38 5.38 -4.63
N ARG A 64 -0.20 4.82 -3.44
CA ARG A 64 -0.89 3.59 -3.03
C ARG A 64 -2.22 3.96 -2.39
N SER A 65 -3.32 3.67 -3.08
CA SER A 65 -4.65 3.74 -2.50
C SER A 65 -5.01 2.35 -1.96
N GLU A 66 -5.05 2.23 -0.64
CA GLU A 66 -5.51 1.00 0.00
C GLU A 66 -7.05 1.02 0.10
N PRO A 67 -7.73 -0.13 -0.09
CA PRO A 67 -9.18 -0.17 0.01
C PRO A 67 -9.63 0.19 1.42
N ALA A 68 -10.72 0.94 1.53
CA ALA A 68 -11.34 1.26 2.81
C ALA A 68 -11.71 -0.05 3.55
N SER A 69 -11.43 -0.09 4.85
CA SER A 69 -11.77 -1.23 5.69
C SER A 69 -12.43 -0.77 6.99
N PHE A 70 -13.32 -1.61 7.51
CA PHE A 70 -14.21 -1.24 8.60
C PHE A 70 -14.22 -2.33 9.66
N VAL A 71 -14.18 -1.91 10.92
CA VAL A 71 -14.25 -2.82 12.08
C VAL A 71 -15.18 -2.22 13.11
N LEU A 72 -16.05 -3.05 13.68
CA LEU A 72 -16.90 -2.69 14.81
C LEU A 72 -16.29 -3.24 16.09
N ALA A 73 -16.40 -2.47 17.17
CA ALA A 73 -16.04 -2.86 18.53
C ALA A 73 -17.27 -2.75 19.41
N GLU A 74 -17.79 -3.90 19.83
CA GLU A 74 -19.00 -3.98 20.64
C GLU A 74 -18.71 -3.94 22.14
N ASP A 75 -17.51 -4.37 22.51
CA ASP A 75 -17.01 -4.42 23.87
C ASP A 75 -15.65 -3.73 24.04
N THR A 76 -15.26 -3.53 25.29
CA THR A 76 -13.99 -2.87 25.64
C THR A 76 -12.77 -3.69 25.22
N LYS A 77 -12.90 -5.02 25.14
CA LYS A 77 -11.80 -5.92 24.77
C LYS A 77 -11.50 -5.84 23.29
N GLU A 78 -12.50 -5.91 22.43
CA GLU A 78 -12.42 -5.71 20.99
C GLU A 78 -11.86 -4.32 20.68
N TRP A 79 -12.35 -3.29 21.37
CA TRP A 79 -11.82 -1.94 21.26
C TRP A 79 -10.31 -1.92 21.52
N HIS A 80 -9.84 -2.48 22.64
CA HIS A 80 -8.41 -2.53 22.97
C HIS A 80 -7.60 -3.36 21.98
N GLN A 81 -8.13 -4.50 21.54
CA GLN A 81 -7.49 -5.36 20.58
C GLN A 81 -7.26 -4.61 19.25
N ILE A 82 -8.27 -3.90 18.75
CA ILE A 82 -8.15 -3.09 17.53
C ILE A 82 -7.11 -1.98 17.72
N LEU A 83 -7.10 -1.30 18.86
CA LEU A 83 -6.09 -0.27 19.14
C LEU A 83 -4.66 -0.84 19.13
N GLU A 84 -4.45 -2.02 19.68
CA GLU A 84 -3.13 -2.66 19.72
C GLU A 84 -2.71 -3.21 18.35
N GLU A 85 -3.61 -3.94 17.67
CA GLU A 85 -3.35 -4.52 16.34
C GLU A 85 -3.07 -3.44 15.28
N LYS A 86 -3.76 -2.30 15.38
CA LYS A 86 -3.63 -1.19 14.43
C LYS A 86 -2.70 -0.07 14.94
N ASN A 87 -2.05 -0.27 16.08
CA ASN A 87 -1.13 0.68 16.72
C ASN A 87 -1.70 2.11 16.84
N LEU A 88 -2.96 2.22 17.26
CA LEU A 88 -3.67 3.48 17.39
C LEU A 88 -3.42 4.10 18.78
N GLY A 89 -2.96 5.36 18.81
CA GLY A 89 -2.66 6.10 20.05
C GLY A 89 -3.89 6.66 20.79
N LEU A 90 -5.05 6.01 20.72
CA LEU A 90 -6.28 6.47 21.38
C LEU A 90 -6.30 6.10 22.88
N ALA A 91 -7.02 6.90 23.67
CA ALA A 91 -7.13 6.67 25.11
C ALA A 91 -7.88 5.36 25.42
N ARG A 92 -7.34 4.58 26.36
CA ARG A 92 -7.83 3.22 26.72
C ARG A 92 -9.11 3.22 27.58
N GLY A 93 -10.06 4.13 27.38
CA GLY A 93 -11.30 4.18 28.18
C GLY A 93 -12.44 4.97 27.58
N SER A 94 -12.43 5.19 26.27
CA SER A 94 -13.41 6.06 25.61
C SER A 94 -14.74 5.39 25.29
N LEU A 95 -14.84 4.06 25.36
CA LEU A 95 -16.03 3.30 24.97
C LEU A 95 -16.84 2.86 26.20
N ASN A 96 -18.12 3.20 26.25
CA ASN A 96 -19.07 2.60 27.19
C ASN A 96 -19.74 1.37 26.58
N GLU A 97 -19.13 0.19 26.77
CA GLU A 97 -19.59 -1.10 26.21
C GLU A 97 -21.10 -1.41 26.41
N LYS A 98 -21.73 -0.87 27.46
CA LYS A 98 -23.15 -1.09 27.75
C LYS A 98 -24.09 -0.26 26.89
N LYS A 99 -23.61 0.81 26.27
CA LYS A 99 -24.44 1.80 25.58
C LYS A 99 -23.90 2.20 24.22
N GLU A 100 -22.64 1.89 23.93
CA GLU A 100 -21.93 2.44 22.78
C GLU A 100 -21.26 1.32 22.00
N ILE A 101 -21.15 1.54 20.68
CA ILE A 101 -20.36 0.74 19.75
C ILE A 101 -19.30 1.66 19.17
N GLY A 102 -18.07 1.16 19.10
CA GLY A 102 -16.98 1.80 18.38
C GLY A 102 -17.00 1.39 16.92
N LEU A 103 -17.07 2.36 16.01
CA LEU A 103 -16.92 2.14 14.59
C LEU A 103 -15.57 2.68 14.12
N PHE A 104 -14.70 1.78 13.65
CA PHE A 104 -13.39 2.12 13.11
C PHE A 104 -13.44 2.05 11.59
N ALA A 105 -13.15 3.17 10.94
CA ALA A 105 -12.96 3.26 9.49
C ALA A 105 -11.49 3.53 9.19
N PHE A 106 -10.87 2.69 8.37
CA PHE A 106 -9.50 2.83 7.89
C PHE A 106 -9.51 3.14 6.39
N HIS A 107 -8.53 3.93 5.97
CA HIS A 107 -8.41 4.50 4.63
C HIS A 107 -9.69 5.20 4.15
N SER A 108 -10.44 5.76 5.09
CA SER A 108 -11.71 6.45 4.83
C SER A 108 -12.12 7.33 6.00
N GLU A 109 -12.87 8.37 5.67
CA GLU A 109 -13.51 9.27 6.63
C GLU A 109 -15.02 9.01 6.66
N ILE A 110 -15.57 8.81 7.84
CA ILE A 110 -17.01 8.75 8.04
C ILE A 110 -17.59 10.17 7.92
N LYS A 111 -18.45 10.40 6.93
CA LYS A 111 -19.14 11.68 6.73
C LYS A 111 -20.44 11.75 7.50
N GLU A 112 -21.21 10.66 7.45
CA GLU A 112 -22.54 10.63 8.01
C GLU A 112 -22.93 9.19 8.36
N ILE A 113 -23.74 9.05 9.41
CA ILE A 113 -24.35 7.78 9.80
C ILE A 113 -25.86 8.00 9.77
N ARG A 114 -26.56 7.26 8.91
CA ARG A 114 -28.00 7.32 8.74
C ARG A 114 -28.63 6.03 9.22
N LEU A 115 -29.65 6.16 10.06
CA LEU A 115 -30.54 5.05 10.37
C LEU A 115 -31.64 5.01 9.32
N LEU A 116 -31.74 3.90 8.60
CA LEU A 116 -32.82 3.64 7.67
C LEU A 116 -33.91 2.85 8.38
N ASP A 117 -35.16 3.20 8.12
CA ASP A 117 -36.30 2.48 8.67
C ASP A 117 -36.24 0.99 8.28
N GLY A 118 -36.04 0.17 9.30
CA GLY A 118 -36.00 -1.28 9.24
C GLY A 118 -37.40 -1.90 9.16
N SER A 119 -37.46 -3.17 8.79
CA SER A 119 -38.62 -3.99 9.20
C SER A 119 -38.49 -4.23 10.70
N LYS A 120 -39.59 -4.44 11.44
CA LYS A 120 -39.65 -4.55 12.93
C LYS A 120 -38.62 -5.48 13.64
N ALA A 121 -37.80 -6.22 12.90
CA ALA A 121 -36.80 -7.16 13.38
C ALA A 121 -35.37 -6.87 12.86
N GLN A 122 -35.15 -5.85 12.01
CA GLN A 122 -33.86 -5.60 11.36
C GLN A 122 -33.59 -4.12 11.12
N SER A 123 -32.64 -3.55 11.87
CA SER A 123 -32.24 -2.16 11.72
C SER A 123 -31.20 -2.05 10.62
N LYS A 124 -31.40 -1.11 9.69
CA LYS A 124 -30.43 -0.87 8.62
C LYS A 124 -29.71 0.44 8.89
N ILE A 125 -28.40 0.37 9.09
CA ILE A 125 -27.55 1.54 9.29
C ILE A 125 -26.74 1.73 8.02
N GLU A 126 -26.76 2.94 7.50
CA GLU A 126 -25.96 3.35 6.36
C GLU A 126 -24.88 4.33 6.81
N VAL A 127 -23.63 3.95 6.62
CA VAL A 127 -22.46 4.76 6.94
C VAL A 127 -21.91 5.29 5.63
N ILE A 128 -22.02 6.61 5.42
CA ILE A 128 -21.50 7.29 4.25
C ILE A 128 -20.04 7.61 4.49
N ILE A 129 -19.18 7.16 3.59
CA ILE A 129 -17.74 7.25 3.73
C ILE A 129 -17.07 7.87 2.51
N GLU A 130 -16.05 8.69 2.76
CA GLU A 130 -15.17 9.24 1.74
C GLU A 130 -13.81 8.54 1.85
N PRO A 131 -13.33 7.83 0.81
CA PRO A 131 -12.01 7.21 0.81
C PRO A 131 -10.89 8.25 1.01
N LYS A 132 -9.95 7.96 1.92
CA LYS A 132 -8.78 8.79 2.18
C LYS A 132 -7.55 7.94 2.39
N ASN A 133 -6.45 8.29 1.72
CA ASN A 133 -5.19 7.56 1.88
C ASN A 133 -4.60 7.80 3.26
N ASP A 134 -4.08 6.74 3.88
CA ASP A 134 -3.42 6.74 5.19
C ASP A 134 -4.19 7.53 6.28
N PHE A 135 -5.50 7.28 6.37
CA PHE A 135 -6.38 7.96 7.31
C PHE A 135 -7.20 6.96 8.12
N TYR A 136 -7.48 7.27 9.38
CA TYR A 136 -8.46 6.52 10.17
C TYR A 136 -9.44 7.49 10.82
N HIS A 137 -10.71 7.07 10.90
CA HIS A 137 -11.77 7.78 11.60
C HIS A 137 -12.45 6.80 12.55
N VAL A 138 -12.51 7.17 13.84
CA VAL A 138 -13.26 6.41 14.84
C VAL A 138 -14.50 7.20 15.25
N ALA A 139 -15.67 6.59 15.06
CA ALA A 139 -16.95 7.12 15.51
C ALA A 139 -17.47 6.27 16.68
N ILE A 140 -18.15 6.90 17.63
CA ILE A 140 -18.82 6.21 18.74
C ILE A 140 -20.32 6.42 18.58
N VAL A 141 -21.06 5.32 18.54
CA VAL A 141 -22.50 5.34 18.23
C VAL A 141 -23.28 4.71 19.37
N ASN A 142 -24.44 5.28 19.71
CA ASN A 142 -25.25 4.82 20.83
C ASN A 142 -26.16 3.65 20.43
N LYS A 143 -26.01 2.50 21.09
CA LYS A 143 -26.82 1.28 20.90
C LYS A 143 -28.32 1.54 21.01
N LYS A 144 -28.75 2.50 21.84
CA LYS A 144 -30.18 2.84 22.02
C LYS A 144 -30.86 3.38 20.77
N GLN A 145 -30.09 3.83 19.78
CA GLN A 145 -30.65 4.28 18.51
C GLN A 145 -31.10 3.10 17.64
N PHE A 146 -30.71 1.87 17.98
CA PHE A 146 -30.98 0.64 17.22
C PHE A 146 -31.64 -0.37 18.17
N GLU A 147 -32.98 -0.36 18.23
CA GLU A 147 -33.76 -1.16 19.19
C GLU A 147 -34.01 -2.62 18.74
N GLU A 148 -33.46 -3.05 17.60
CA GLU A 148 -33.84 -4.32 16.95
C GLU A 148 -32.80 -5.44 17.14
N GLU A 149 -33.24 -6.69 17.01
CA GLU A 149 -32.45 -7.92 17.25
C GLU A 149 -31.29 -8.10 16.26
N VAL A 150 -31.37 -7.54 15.06
CA VAL A 150 -30.33 -7.65 14.04
C VAL A 150 -30.05 -6.27 13.46
N VAL A 151 -28.78 -5.87 13.46
CA VAL A 151 -28.32 -4.59 12.93
C VAL A 151 -27.47 -4.85 11.70
N ASN A 152 -27.89 -4.32 10.55
CA ASN A 152 -27.17 -4.43 9.30
C ASN A 152 -26.49 -3.10 8.97
N TRP A 153 -25.17 -3.09 9.07
CA TRP A 153 -24.31 -1.96 8.75
C TRP A 153 -23.91 -2.02 7.29
N ARG A 154 -24.26 -0.98 6.52
CA ARG A 154 -23.88 -0.83 5.11
C ARG A 154 -22.99 0.39 4.97
N PHE A 155 -21.77 0.18 4.51
CA PHE A 155 -20.81 1.23 4.22
C PHE A 155 -20.93 1.60 2.75
N VAL A 156 -21.26 2.86 2.47
CA VAL A 156 -21.53 3.35 1.11
C VAL A 156 -20.67 4.56 0.78
N ASP A 157 -20.38 4.75 -0.50
CA ASP A 157 -19.81 6.00 -1.00
C ASP A 157 -20.88 7.10 -1.14
N ASP A 158 -20.46 8.29 -1.54
CA ASP A 158 -21.35 9.45 -1.78
C ASP A 158 -22.40 9.20 -2.89
N GLU A 159 -22.17 8.21 -3.76
CA GLU A 159 -23.10 7.77 -4.81
C GLU A 159 -24.10 6.71 -4.30
N GLY A 160 -23.97 6.28 -3.04
CA GLY A 160 -24.82 5.26 -2.41
C GLY A 160 -24.47 3.82 -2.81
N LYS A 161 -23.31 3.59 -3.43
CA LYS A 161 -22.83 2.26 -3.77
C LYS A 161 -22.24 1.60 -2.53
N ALA A 162 -22.72 0.40 -2.22
CA ALA A 162 -22.20 -0.39 -1.11
C ALA A 162 -20.76 -0.84 -1.37
N LEU A 163 -19.86 -0.43 -0.49
CA LEU A 163 -18.46 -0.83 -0.46
C LEU A 163 -18.25 -2.02 0.48
N TYR A 164 -18.98 -2.04 1.59
CA TYR A 164 -18.89 -3.10 2.59
C TYR A 164 -20.20 -3.28 3.36
N GLN A 165 -20.41 -4.46 3.95
CA GLN A 165 -21.60 -4.77 4.73
C GLN A 165 -21.26 -5.69 5.90
N ILE A 166 -21.75 -5.36 7.10
CA ILE A 166 -21.60 -6.14 8.31
C ILE A 166 -22.99 -6.42 8.87
N THR A 167 -23.29 -7.68 9.17
CA THR A 167 -24.51 -8.07 9.89
C THR A 167 -24.11 -8.40 11.32
N GLN A 168 -24.74 -7.73 12.27
CA GLN A 168 -24.53 -7.89 13.70
C GLN A 168 -25.83 -8.41 14.32
N ASP A 169 -25.73 -9.46 15.13
CA ASP A 169 -26.83 -9.94 15.97
C ASP A 169 -26.71 -9.23 17.34
N ASN A 170 -27.78 -8.60 17.80
CA ASN A 170 -27.83 -7.77 19.02
C ASN A 170 -28.23 -8.59 20.25
#